data_AF-A0A3B9NZ91-F1
#
_entry.id   AF-A0A3B9NZ91-F1
#
_cell.length_a   1.000
_cell.length_b   1.000
_cell.length_c   1.000
_cell.angle_alpha   90.00
_cell.angle_beta   90.00
_cell.angle_gamma   90.00
#
_symmetry.space_group_name_H-M   'P 1'
#
loop_
_entity.id
_entity.type
_entity.pdbx_description
1 polymer ?
#
loop_
_entity_poly.entity_id
_entity_poly.type
_entity_poly.pdbx_seq_one_letter_code
_entity_poly.pdbx_strand_id
1 'polypeptide(L)'
;MGIEMAAKPGKTQSFEAALTELEQVVADMESGKLPLEDSLAAYKRGAELLSFCRSRLDDAQQQVRVLEEGTLKDLAASGDANKD
;
A
#
# COMPACT_ATOMS: atom_id res chain seq x y z
N MET A 1 -18.00 29.26 -21.50
CA MET A 1 -16.54 29.14 -21.42
C MET A 1 -16.24 27.95 -20.54
N GLY A 2 -15.73 26.88 -21.15
CA GLY A 2 -15.52 25.58 -20.50
C GLY A 2 -14.38 25.65 -19.50
N ILE A 3 -14.65 25.16 -18.31
CA ILE A 3 -13.64 24.85 -17.31
C ILE A 3 -12.96 23.55 -17.72
N GLU A 4 -11.76 23.67 -18.26
CA GLU A 4 -10.86 22.56 -18.55
C GLU A 4 -10.51 21.83 -17.25
N MET A 5 -11.03 20.61 -17.12
CA MET A 5 -10.55 19.60 -16.17
C MET A 5 -9.13 19.21 -16.60
N ALA A 6 -8.13 19.86 -16.03
CA ALA A 6 -6.74 19.47 -16.17
C ALA A 6 -6.58 17.99 -15.79
N ALA A 7 -6.13 17.21 -16.77
CA ALA A 7 -5.93 15.78 -16.69
C ALA A 7 -5.07 15.41 -15.45
N LYS A 8 -5.64 14.59 -14.55
CA LYS A 8 -4.94 14.08 -13.37
C LYS A 8 -3.75 13.23 -13.82
N PRO A 9 -2.50 13.54 -13.41
CA PRO A 9 -1.35 12.74 -13.75
C PRO A 9 -1.56 11.33 -13.16
N GLY A 10 -1.17 10.31 -13.93
CA GLY A 10 -1.40 8.89 -13.62
C GLY A 10 -1.17 8.59 -12.14
N LYS A 11 -2.29 8.38 -11.43
CA LYS A 11 -2.28 8.22 -9.98
C LYS A 11 -1.83 6.81 -9.67
N THR A 12 -0.53 6.62 -9.47
CA THR A 12 -0.08 5.50 -8.63
C THR A 12 -0.87 5.63 -7.32
N GLN A 13 -1.83 4.74 -7.08
CA GLN A 13 -2.65 4.82 -5.88
C GLN A 13 -1.70 4.81 -4.66
N SER A 14 -1.90 5.73 -3.71
CA SER A 14 -1.17 5.68 -2.44
C SER A 14 -1.77 4.60 -1.56
N PHE A 15 -1.01 4.12 -0.57
CA PHE A 15 -1.51 3.15 0.42
C PHE A 15 -2.80 3.66 1.09
N GLU A 16 -2.78 4.89 1.60
CA GLU A 16 -3.94 5.53 2.23
C GLU A 16 -5.16 5.59 1.29
N ALA A 17 -4.95 5.97 0.02
CA ALA A 17 -6.05 6.04 -0.95
C ALA A 17 -6.64 4.66 -1.23
N ALA A 18 -5.81 3.63 -1.37
CA ALA A 18 -6.28 2.26 -1.57
C ALA A 18 -7.00 1.69 -0.34
N LEU A 19 -6.53 2.04 0.86
CA LEU A 19 -7.17 1.65 2.11
C LEU A 19 -8.56 2.31 2.26
N THR A 20 -8.65 3.62 2.03
CA THR A 20 -9.94 4.32 2.04
C THR A 20 -10.91 3.74 1.01
N GLU A 21 -10.43 3.41 -0.19
CA GLU A 21 -11.28 2.79 -1.20
C GLU A 21 -11.75 1.39 -0.77
N LEU A 22 -10.88 0.60 -0.14
CA LEU A 22 -11.22 -0.72 0.39
C LEU A 22 -12.32 -0.63 1.46
N GLU A 23 -12.22 0.34 2.38
CA GLU A 23 -13.23 0.59 3.39
C GLU A 23 -14.60 0.92 2.78
N GLN A 24 -14.63 1.73 1.72
CA GLN A 24 -15.88 2.03 1.00
C GLN A 24 -16.46 0.78 0.33
N VAL A 25 -15.63 0.00 -0.36
CA VAL A 25 -16.05 -1.25 -1.01
C VAL A 25 -16.65 -2.22 0.02
N VAL A 26 -16.01 -2.37 1.19
CA VAL A 26 -16.53 -3.22 2.27
C VAL A 26 -17.84 -2.67 2.81
N ALA A 27 -17.94 -1.36 3.06
CA ALA A 27 -19.18 -0.75 3.55
C ALA A 27 -20.35 -0.95 2.58
N ASP A 28 -20.10 -0.84 1.27
CA ASP A 28 -21.10 -1.09 0.23
C ASP A 28 -21.55 -2.55 0.23
N MET A 29 -20.61 -3.50 0.35
CA MET A 29 -20.90 -4.93 0.47
C MET A 29 -21.71 -5.27 1.73
N GLU A 30 -21.37 -4.67 2.87
CA GLU A 30 -22.07 -4.86 4.15
C GLU A 30 -23.48 -4.23 4.15
N SER A 31 -23.72 -3.23 3.30
CA SER A 31 -25.05 -2.62 3.17
C SER A 31 -26.13 -3.62 2.73
N GLY A 32 -25.73 -4.70 2.05
CA GLY A 32 -26.62 -5.76 1.55
C GLY A 32 -27.56 -5.32 0.41
N LYS A 33 -27.35 -4.12 -0.15
CA LYS A 33 -28.22 -3.54 -1.20
C LYS A 33 -27.67 -3.70 -2.61
N LEU A 34 -26.46 -4.25 -2.76
CA LEU A 34 -25.82 -4.44 -4.05
C LEU A 34 -26.50 -5.58 -4.82
N PRO A 35 -26.86 -5.38 -6.10
CA PRO A 35 -27.12 -6.46 -7.02
C PRO A 35 -25.97 -7.48 -7.07
N LEU A 36 -26.26 -8.71 -7.53
CA LEU A 36 -25.26 -9.79 -7.59
C LEU A 36 -24.04 -9.41 -8.44
N GLU A 37 -24.26 -8.81 -9.60
CA GLU A 37 -23.17 -8.39 -10.50
C GLU A 37 -22.27 -7.34 -9.84
N ASP A 38 -22.87 -6.36 -9.17
CA ASP A 38 -22.14 -5.31 -8.46
C ASP A 38 -21.41 -5.86 -7.23
N SER A 39 -21.98 -6.87 -6.55
CA SER A 39 -21.34 -7.56 -5.44
C SER A 39 -20.08 -8.33 -5.89
N LEU A 40 -20.14 -8.95 -7.07
CA LEU A 40 -18.98 -9.62 -7.67
C LEU A 40 -17.90 -8.62 -8.10
N ALA A 41 -18.31 -7.47 -8.64
CA ALA A 41 -17.39 -6.39 -9.00
C ALA A 41 -16.72 -5.79 -7.75
N ALA A 42 -17.49 -5.50 -6.71
CA ALA A 42 -17.02 -5.03 -5.42
C ALA A 42 -16.01 -6.00 -4.80
N TYR A 43 -16.31 -7.31 -4.80
CA TYR A 43 -15.40 -8.33 -4.30
C TYR A 43 -14.06 -8.34 -5.07
N LYS A 44 -14.09 -8.32 -6.40
CA LYS A 44 -12.87 -8.28 -7.22
C LYS A 44 -12.04 -7.04 -6.90
N ARG A 45 -12.69 -5.87 -6.83
CA ARG A 45 -12.03 -4.62 -6.50
C ARG A 45 -11.41 -4.65 -5.11
N GLY A 46 -12.13 -5.17 -4.13
CA GLY A 46 -11.64 -5.36 -2.77
C GLY A 46 -10.41 -6.27 -2.71
N ALA A 47 -10.41 -7.37 -3.48
CA ALA A 47 -9.26 -8.27 -3.56
C ALA A 47 -8.02 -7.61 -4.17
N GLU A 48 -8.18 -6.81 -5.22
CA GLU A 48 -7.09 -6.03 -5.83
C GLU A 48 -6.51 -5.00 -4.83
N LEU A 49 -7.38 -4.26 -4.15
CA LEU A 49 -6.98 -3.25 -3.15
C LEU A 49 -6.24 -3.90 -1.98
N LEU A 50 -6.74 -5.04 -1.49
CA LEU A 50 -6.09 -5.80 -0.42
C LEU A 50 -4.69 -6.29 -0.84
N SER A 51 -4.57 -6.84 -2.05
CA SER A 51 -3.28 -7.27 -2.59
C SER A 51 -2.30 -6.11 -2.71
N PHE A 52 -2.78 -4.95 -3.17
CA PHE A 52 -1.96 -3.74 -3.27
C PHE A 52 -1.47 -3.28 -1.88
N CYS A 53 -2.37 -3.15 -0.91
CA CYS A 53 -2.04 -2.75 0.44
C CYS A 53 -1.00 -3.69 1.07
N ARG A 54 -1.17 -5.01 0.87
CA ARG A 54 -0.23 -6.01 1.36
C ARG A 54 1.16 -5.84 0.76
N SER A 55 1.26 -5.69 -0.56
CA SER A 55 2.53 -5.47 -1.25
C SER A 55 3.25 -4.24 -0.71
N ARG A 56 2.52 -3.13 -0.48
CA ARG A 56 3.12 -1.89 0.04
C ARG A 56 3.66 -2.05 1.46
N LEU A 57 2.99 -2.84 2.30
CA LEU A 57 3.48 -3.16 3.64
C LEU A 57 4.71 -4.06 3.58
N ASP A 58 4.71 -5.08 2.73
CA ASP A 58 5.84 -5.99 2.58
C ASP A 58 7.09 -5.22 2.05
N ASP A 59 6.91 -4.32 1.10
CA ASP A 59 7.97 -3.42 0.59
C ASP A 59 8.53 -2.52 1.69
N ALA A 60 7.66 -1.95 2.52
CA ALA A 60 8.07 -1.10 3.64
C ALA A 60 8.85 -1.91 4.70
N GLN A 61 8.39 -3.10 5.04
CA GLN A 61 9.08 -4.00 5.95
C GLN A 61 10.46 -4.42 5.42
N GLN A 62 10.57 -4.67 4.11
CA GLN A 62 11.85 -5.00 3.50
C GLN A 62 12.83 -3.82 3.57
N GLN A 63 12.37 -2.60 3.33
CA GLN A 63 13.21 -1.41 3.44
C GLN A 63 13.73 -1.21 4.87
N VAL A 64 12.88 -1.41 5.88
CA VAL A 64 13.28 -1.33 7.29
C VAL A 64 14.36 -2.38 7.61
N ARG A 65 14.15 -3.64 7.20
CA ARG A 65 15.15 -4.71 7.42
C ARG A 65 16.51 -4.39 6.81
N VAL A 66 16.54 -3.88 5.58
CA VAL A 66 17.80 -3.51 4.91
C VAL A 66 18.53 -2.39 5.66
N LEU A 67 17.79 -1.41 6.18
CA LEU A 67 18.37 -0.31 6.97
C LEU A 67 18.94 -0.80 8.31
N GLU A 68 18.23 -1.70 8.99
CA GLU A 68 18.70 -2.32 10.24
C GLU A 68 19.96 -3.16 10.00
N GLU A 69 19.97 -3.99 8.96
CA GLU A 69 21.14 -4.80 8.58
C GLU A 69 22.35 -3.93 8.19
N GLY A 70 22.12 -2.82 7.47
CA GLY A 70 23.17 -1.85 7.14
C GLY A 70 23.75 -1.20 8.40
N THR A 71 22.87 -0.74 9.29
CA THR A 71 23.25 -0.11 10.57
C THR A 71 24.09 -1.08 11.43
N LEU A 72 23.69 -2.35 11.49
CA LEU A 72 24.41 -3.40 12.23
C LEU A 72 25.80 -3.66 11.64
N LYS A 73 25.97 -3.65 10.31
CA LYS A 73 27.27 -3.83 9.65
C LYS A 73 28.21 -2.65 9.94
N ASP A 74 27.70 -1.43 9.95
CA ASP A 74 28.51 -0.23 10.22
C ASP A 74 29.03 -0.20 11.66
N LEU A 75 28.21 -0.63 12.63
CA LEU A 75 28.59 -0.79 14.03
C LEU A 75 29.64 -1.90 14.23
N ALA A 76 29.49 -3.03 13.53
CA ALA A 76 30.45 -4.14 13.59
C ALA A 76 31.80 -3.76 12.94
N ALA A 77 31.79 -3.01 11.84
CA ALA A 77 33.01 -2.54 11.18
C ALA A 77 33.78 -1.50 12.02
N SER A 78 33.08 -0.75 12.87
CA SER A 78 33.68 0.25 13.75
C SER A 78 34.20 -0.33 15.08
N GLY A 79 33.81 -1.55 15.45
CA GLY A 79 34.17 -2.21 16.72
C GLY A 79 35.44 -3.07 16.69
N ASP A 80 36.01 -3.34 15.52
CA ASP A 80 37.19 -4.21 15.34
C ASP A 80 38.52 -3.43 15.24
N ALA A 81 38.52 -2.12 15.55
CA ALA A 81 39.72 -1.27 15.48
C ALA A 81 40.48 -1.10 16.82
N ASN A 82 40.16 -1.88 17.86
CA ASN A 82 40.83 -1.77 19.17
C ASN A 82 41.13 -3.14 19.77
N LYS A 83 42.08 -3.87 19.16
CA LYS A 83 42.70 -5.05 19.76
C LYS A 83 44.18 -5.11 19.35
N ASP A 84 44.95 -4.19 19.90
CA ASP A 84 46.41 -4.29 20.05
C ASP A 84 46.76 -4.13 21.54
#